data_AF-A0A6I6F2Y0-F1
#
_entry.id   AF-A0A6I6F2Y0-F1
#
_cell.length_a   1.000
_cell.length_b   1.000
_cell.length_c   1.000
_cell.angle_alpha   90.00
_cell.angle_beta   90.00
_cell.angle_gamma   90.00
#
_symmetry.space_group_name_H-M   'P 1'
#
loop_
_entity.id
_entity.type
_entity.pdbx_description
1 polymer ?
#
loop_
_entity_poly.entity_id
_entity_poly.type
_entity_poly.pdbx_seq_one_letter_code
_entity_poly.pdbx_strand_id
1 'polypeptide(L)'
;MKLRGLHEFLDIYFNFGNALNSRIDKELYLSIRDALKVICRSVEKGNLEIIEEACGNEKTSRATIKLLKNFNKLMYAKYRNSFNRLQFCNIEIKISKGELNTNRRGIKIPFFCFIDNKTLEVIILAFSSLSSGSVAKEAEVLKGLLNEFDLDKSLPKEIKKITYWELNSCREISLDYNKVKAVSKASLVEAVSNI
;
A
#
# COMPACT_ATOMS: atom_id res chain seq x y z
N MET A 1 -3.00 7.65 -19.77
CA MET A 1 -2.01 8.61 -19.24
C MET A 1 -2.07 8.51 -17.71
N LYS A 2 -1.04 7.98 -17.04
CA LYS A 2 -0.99 7.94 -15.58
C LYS A 2 -0.76 9.37 -15.10
N LEU A 3 -1.80 10.01 -14.59
CA LEU A 3 -1.83 11.43 -14.26
C LEU A 3 -0.77 11.73 -13.20
N ARG A 4 0.01 12.81 -13.41
CA ARG A 4 0.86 13.44 -12.40
C ARG A 4 0.11 13.62 -11.07
N GLY A 5 -1.18 13.91 -11.16
CA GLY A 5 -2.07 14.03 -10.02
C GLY A 5 -2.34 12.74 -9.23
N LEU A 6 -2.23 11.55 -9.83
CA LEU A 6 -2.35 10.31 -9.06
C LEU A 6 -1.15 10.14 -8.11
N HIS A 7 0.03 10.64 -8.51
CA HIS A 7 1.22 10.67 -7.67
C HIS A 7 0.99 11.61 -6.48
N GLU A 8 0.50 12.84 -6.71
CA GLU A 8 0.12 13.77 -5.64
C GLU A 8 -0.99 13.22 -4.74
N PHE A 9 -2.01 12.53 -5.28
CA PHE A 9 -3.05 11.88 -4.47
C PHE A 9 -2.48 10.76 -3.59
N LEU A 10 -1.61 9.91 -4.13
CA LEU A 10 -0.94 8.85 -3.37
C LEU A 10 0.11 9.43 -2.40
N ASP A 11 0.70 10.59 -2.69
CA ASP A 11 1.59 11.32 -1.78
C ASP A 11 0.81 11.97 -0.63
N ILE A 12 -0.33 12.60 -0.93
CA ILE A 12 -1.21 13.29 0.02
C ILE A 12 -1.90 12.29 0.96
N TYR A 13 -2.29 11.10 0.46
CA TYR A 13 -3.15 10.17 1.20
C TYR A 13 -2.57 8.79 1.49
N PHE A 14 -1.45 8.42 0.88
CA PHE A 14 -0.82 7.10 1.08
C PHE A 14 0.70 7.20 1.29
N ASN A 15 1.19 8.41 1.55
CA ASN A 15 2.57 8.72 1.91
C ASN A 15 3.59 8.09 0.94
N PHE A 16 3.25 8.08 -0.35
CA PHE A 16 4.14 7.66 -1.44
C PHE A 16 5.26 8.68 -1.73
N GLY A 17 5.44 9.67 -0.86
CA GLY A 17 6.61 10.54 -0.82
C GLY A 17 6.64 11.61 -1.91
N ASN A 18 6.78 12.86 -1.46
CA ASN A 18 7.34 14.00 -2.19
C ASN A 18 8.79 13.71 -2.68
N ALA A 19 9.00 12.66 -3.47
CA ALA A 19 10.28 11.98 -3.66
C ALA A 19 10.96 12.29 -5.00
N LEU A 20 10.75 13.49 -5.56
CA LEU A 20 11.29 13.85 -6.88
C LEU A 20 12.12 15.14 -6.91
N ASN A 21 12.42 15.76 -5.76
CA ASN A 21 13.24 16.97 -5.75
C ASN A 21 14.71 16.75 -5.32
N SER A 22 15.08 15.55 -4.83
CA SER A 22 16.48 15.25 -4.51
C SER A 22 16.95 13.88 -5.03
N ARG A 23 18.27 13.76 -5.27
CA ARG A 23 18.93 12.50 -5.65
C ARG A 23 18.76 11.39 -4.59
N ILE A 24 18.68 11.77 -3.31
CA ILE A 24 18.46 10.89 -2.16
C ILE A 24 17.08 10.23 -2.26
N ASP A 25 16.08 10.97 -2.72
CA ASP A 25 14.72 10.45 -2.88
C ASP A 25 14.61 9.46 -4.05
N LYS A 26 15.39 9.65 -5.12
CA LYS A 26 15.43 8.73 -6.25
C LYS A 26 16.03 7.37 -5.87
N GLU A 27 17.11 7.36 -5.09
CA GLU A 27 17.74 6.10 -4.64
C GLU A 27 16.85 5.33 -3.66
N LEU A 28 16.17 6.04 -2.76
CA LEU A 28 15.17 5.45 -1.88
C LEU A 28 13.99 4.88 -2.68
N TYR A 29 13.46 5.63 -3.64
CA TYR A 29 12.39 5.17 -4.53
C TYR A 29 12.78 3.89 -5.29
N LEU A 30 13.97 3.85 -5.88
CA LEU A 30 14.45 2.66 -6.58
C LEU A 30 14.55 1.46 -5.63
N SER A 31 15.02 1.69 -4.40
CA SER A 31 15.13 0.65 -3.39
C SER A 31 13.76 0.12 -2.92
N ILE A 32 12.77 1.01 -2.78
CA ILE A 32 11.38 0.63 -2.47
C ILE A 32 10.78 -0.19 -3.62
N ARG A 33 10.93 0.27 -4.86
CA ARG A 33 10.43 -0.42 -6.05
C ARG A 33 11.02 -1.83 -6.17
N ASP A 34 12.33 -1.95 -5.99
CA ASP A 34 13.03 -3.23 -6.12
C ASP A 34 12.66 -4.18 -4.96
N ALA A 35 12.51 -3.66 -3.74
CA ALA A 35 12.00 -4.43 -2.59
C ALA A 35 10.57 -4.93 -2.84
N LEU A 36 9.65 -4.06 -3.27
CA LEU A 36 8.27 -4.42 -3.59
C LEU A 36 8.20 -5.53 -4.65
N LYS A 37 9.00 -5.45 -5.70
CA LYS A 37 9.05 -6.47 -6.75
C LYS A 37 9.42 -7.84 -6.20
N VAL A 38 10.42 -7.91 -5.32
CA VAL A 38 10.86 -9.16 -4.68
C VAL A 38 9.79 -9.67 -3.72
N ILE A 39 9.23 -8.81 -2.87
CA ILE A 39 8.19 -9.17 -1.90
C ILE A 39 6.96 -9.73 -2.60
N CYS A 40 6.42 -9.01 -3.60
CA CYS A 40 5.22 -9.46 -4.31
C CYS A 40 5.46 -10.81 -4.98
N ARG A 41 6.60 -10.99 -5.66
CA ARG A 41 6.97 -12.26 -6.29
C ARG A 41 7.10 -13.39 -5.26
N SER A 42 7.67 -13.10 -4.09
CA SER A 42 7.84 -14.06 -3.00
C SER A 42 6.50 -14.54 -2.45
N VAL A 43 5.57 -13.60 -2.20
CA VAL A 43 4.21 -13.91 -1.74
C VAL A 43 3.41 -14.67 -2.81
N GLU A 44 3.41 -14.20 -4.06
CA GLU A 44 2.70 -14.84 -5.17
C GLU A 44 3.17 -16.28 -5.43
N LYS A 45 4.46 -16.55 -5.23
CA LYS A 45 5.06 -17.88 -5.36
C LYS A 45 5.03 -18.71 -4.08
N GLY A 46 4.63 -18.11 -2.95
CA GLY A 46 4.73 -18.74 -1.64
C GLY A 46 6.16 -19.18 -1.28
N ASN A 47 7.20 -18.51 -1.81
CA ASN A 47 8.59 -18.91 -1.63
C ASN A 47 9.44 -17.78 -1.02
N LEU A 48 9.92 -17.99 0.21
CA LEU A 48 10.81 -17.07 0.93
C LEU A 48 12.24 -17.05 0.42
N GLU A 49 12.71 -18.11 -0.24
CA GLU A 49 14.06 -18.19 -0.81
C GLU A 49 14.28 -17.05 -1.81
N ILE A 50 13.23 -16.56 -2.48
CA ILE A 50 13.28 -15.40 -3.37
C ILE A 50 13.77 -14.14 -2.65
N ILE A 51 13.40 -13.95 -1.37
CA ILE A 51 13.88 -12.84 -0.54
C ILE A 51 15.34 -13.09 -0.13
N GLU A 52 15.69 -14.33 0.20
CA GLU A 52 17.05 -14.70 0.62
C GLU A 52 18.06 -14.56 -0.51
N GLU A 53 17.73 -15.06 -1.71
CA GLU A 53 18.49 -14.88 -2.95
C GLU A 53 18.72 -13.39 -3.26
N ALA A 54 17.66 -12.58 -3.18
CA ALA A 54 17.77 -11.14 -3.40
C ALA A 54 18.69 -10.47 -2.38
N CYS A 55 18.68 -10.91 -1.12
CA CYS A 55 19.57 -10.41 -0.07
C CYS A 55 21.04 -10.84 -0.25
N GLY A 56 21.29 -11.99 -0.88
CA GLY A 56 22.63 -12.49 -1.19
C GLY A 56 23.24 -11.94 -2.48
N ASN A 57 22.43 -11.29 -3.34
CA ASN A 57 22.89 -10.77 -4.62
C ASN A 57 23.66 -9.45 -4.46
N GLU A 58 24.90 -9.41 -4.95
CA GLU A 58 25.79 -8.23 -4.89
C GLU A 58 25.22 -6.98 -5.58
N LYS A 59 24.28 -7.15 -6.52
CA LYS A 59 23.63 -6.04 -7.23
C LYS A 59 22.49 -5.41 -6.43
N THR A 60 22.04 -6.03 -5.34
CA THR A 60 20.94 -5.51 -4.53
C THR A 60 21.43 -4.41 -3.61
N SER A 61 20.78 -3.23 -3.65
CA SER A 61 21.19 -2.09 -2.82
C SER A 61 21.03 -2.40 -1.32
N ARG A 62 21.90 -1.83 -0.47
CA ARG A 62 21.80 -1.98 0.99
C ARG A 62 20.44 -1.55 1.54
N ALA A 63 19.85 -0.50 0.98
CA ALA A 63 18.51 -0.03 1.35
C ALA A 63 17.43 -1.07 0.99
N THR A 64 17.50 -1.68 -0.20
CA THR A 64 16.59 -2.78 -0.59
C THR A 64 16.73 -3.96 0.36
N ILE A 65 17.97 -4.40 0.65
CA ILE A 65 18.24 -5.49 1.60
C ILE A 65 17.64 -5.18 2.98
N LYS A 66 17.78 -3.94 3.47
CA LYS A 66 17.19 -3.51 4.74
C LYS A 66 15.67 -3.68 4.74
N LEU A 67 14.98 -3.18 3.71
CA LEU A 67 13.52 -3.29 3.57
C LEU A 67 13.07 -4.77 3.52
N LEU A 68 13.76 -5.61 2.75
CA LEU A 68 13.49 -7.04 2.64
C LEU A 68 13.66 -7.78 3.98
N LYS A 69 14.75 -7.50 4.70
CA LYS A 69 14.99 -8.07 6.03
C LYS A 69 13.92 -7.65 7.03
N ASN A 70 13.50 -6.39 7.00
CA ASN A 70 12.45 -5.89 7.90
C ASN A 70 11.08 -6.48 7.55
N PHE A 71 10.76 -6.64 6.26
CA PHE A 71 9.57 -7.39 5.84
C PHE A 71 9.61 -8.84 6.38
N ASN A 72 10.75 -9.53 6.23
CA ASN A 72 10.90 -10.90 6.72
C ASN A 72 10.75 -10.99 8.25
N LYS A 73 11.22 -9.99 9.00
CA LYS A 73 11.01 -9.91 10.46
C LYS A 73 9.52 -9.77 10.84
N LEU A 74 8.78 -8.90 10.16
CA LEU A 74 7.34 -8.73 10.38
C LEU A 74 6.56 -9.99 10.00
N MET A 75 6.93 -10.61 8.87
CA MET A 75 6.43 -11.91 8.43
C MET A 75 6.69 -13.01 9.46
N TYR A 76 7.90 -13.09 10.00
CA TYR A 76 8.24 -14.09 11.01
C TYR A 76 7.44 -13.89 12.30
N ALA A 77 7.38 -12.65 12.78
CA ALA A 77 6.67 -12.31 14.01
C ALA A 77 5.19 -12.70 13.95
N LYS A 78 4.54 -12.51 12.81
CA LYS A 78 3.11 -12.74 12.65
C LYS A 78 2.73 -14.12 12.10
N TYR A 79 3.53 -14.65 11.19
CA TYR A 79 3.21 -15.83 10.40
C TYR A 79 4.22 -16.97 10.54
N ARG A 80 5.25 -16.81 11.39
CA ARG A 80 6.37 -17.76 11.51
C ARG A 80 6.99 -18.11 10.16
N ASN A 81 7.12 -17.11 9.28
CA ASN A 81 7.69 -17.25 7.94
C ASN A 81 6.90 -18.19 7.01
N SER A 82 5.57 -18.15 7.08
CA SER A 82 4.71 -18.83 6.09
C SER A 82 3.86 -17.82 5.33
N PHE A 83 3.84 -17.95 4.00
CA PHE A 83 2.95 -17.18 3.13
C PHE A 83 1.55 -17.79 2.98
N ASN A 84 1.29 -18.97 3.53
CA ASN A 84 0.08 -19.77 3.27
C ASN A 84 -1.23 -19.04 3.61
N ARG A 85 -1.16 -17.93 4.35
CA ARG A 85 -2.30 -17.12 4.78
C ARG A 85 -2.41 -15.78 4.06
N LEU A 86 -1.36 -15.35 3.37
CA LEU A 86 -1.26 -14.03 2.75
C LEU A 86 -1.54 -14.13 1.26
N GLN A 87 -2.56 -13.42 0.82
CA GLN A 87 -2.85 -13.24 -0.58
C GLN A 87 -2.40 -11.84 -1.01
N PHE A 88 -1.58 -11.75 -2.04
CA PHE A 88 -1.28 -10.47 -2.67
C PHE A 88 -2.48 -9.97 -3.48
N CYS A 89 -2.88 -8.72 -3.27
CA CYS A 89 -3.96 -8.07 -3.98
C CYS A 89 -3.47 -6.75 -4.59
N ASN A 90 -3.64 -6.63 -5.89
CA ASN A 90 -3.40 -5.41 -6.65
C ASN A 90 -4.71 -5.04 -7.36
N ILE A 91 -5.36 -3.99 -6.87
CA ILE A 91 -6.68 -3.53 -7.31
C ILE A 91 -6.59 -2.11 -7.87
N GLU A 92 -7.49 -1.78 -8.78
CA GLU A 92 -7.75 -0.42 -9.26
C GLU A 92 -9.11 0.04 -8.75
N ILE A 93 -9.12 1.12 -7.96
CA ILE A 93 -10.33 1.86 -7.60
C ILE A 93 -10.64 2.81 -8.76
N LYS A 94 -11.87 2.76 -9.27
CA LYS A 94 -12.30 3.50 -10.46
C LYS A 94 -13.30 4.59 -10.07
N ILE A 95 -12.92 5.83 -10.33
CA ILE A 95 -13.83 6.98 -10.27
C ILE A 95 -14.22 7.32 -11.70
N SER A 96 -15.49 7.11 -12.04
CA SER A 96 -15.98 7.34 -13.39
C SER A 96 -16.04 8.83 -13.73
N LYS A 97 -16.07 9.16 -15.03
CA LYS A 97 -16.21 10.55 -15.49
C LYS A 97 -17.45 11.24 -14.90
N GLY A 98 -18.57 10.53 -14.78
CA GLY A 98 -19.83 11.09 -14.29
C GLY A 98 -19.80 11.47 -12.81
N GLU A 99 -18.84 10.94 -12.05
CA GLU A 99 -18.66 11.23 -10.63
C GLU A 99 -17.70 12.39 -10.37
N LEU A 100 -17.00 12.87 -11.40
CA LEU A 100 -16.03 13.96 -11.27
C LEU A 100 -16.68 15.30 -11.60
N ASN A 101 -16.37 16.32 -10.80
CA ASN A 101 -16.79 17.71 -11.05
C ASN A 101 -15.93 18.40 -12.13
N THR A 102 -15.26 17.63 -12.99
CA THR A 102 -14.29 18.11 -13.98
C THR A 102 -14.49 17.42 -15.32
N ASN A 103 -13.94 17.99 -16.40
CA ASN A 103 -13.99 17.39 -17.75
C ASN A 103 -13.07 16.16 -17.93
N ARG A 104 -12.58 15.56 -16.84
CA ARG A 104 -11.66 14.42 -16.87
C ARG A 104 -12.37 13.15 -17.37
N ARG A 105 -11.61 12.22 -17.94
CA ARG A 105 -12.14 10.95 -18.48
C ARG A 105 -12.43 9.87 -17.42
N GLY A 106 -12.38 10.22 -16.14
CA GLY A 106 -12.34 9.27 -15.02
C GLY A 106 -10.91 9.06 -14.49
N ILE A 107 -10.80 8.55 -13.27
CA ILE A 107 -9.55 8.38 -12.53
C ILE A 107 -9.45 6.94 -12.03
N LYS A 108 -8.25 6.37 -12.15
CA LYS A 108 -7.93 5.03 -11.67
C LYS A 108 -6.86 5.15 -10.60
N ILE A 109 -7.16 4.68 -9.40
CA ILE A 109 -6.25 4.71 -8.26
C ILE A 109 -5.78 3.27 -8.02
N PRO A 110 -4.51 2.95 -8.30
CA PRO A 110 -3.96 1.65 -7.96
C PRO A 110 -3.81 1.55 -6.44
N PHE A 111 -4.21 0.42 -5.90
CA PHE A 111 -4.05 0.08 -4.49
C PHE A 111 -3.52 -1.34 -4.38
N PHE A 112 -2.47 -1.50 -3.59
CA PHE A 112 -1.79 -2.78 -3.37
C PHE A 112 -1.76 -3.07 -1.88
N CYS A 113 -2.12 -4.30 -1.54
CA CYS A 113 -2.14 -4.78 -0.17
C CYS A 113 -1.94 -6.29 -0.13
N PHE A 114 -1.72 -6.80 1.07
CA PHE A 114 -1.87 -8.22 1.35
C PHE A 114 -3.13 -8.45 2.16
N ILE A 115 -3.73 -9.62 1.98
CA ILE A 115 -4.94 -10.02 2.68
C ILE A 115 -4.65 -11.28 3.46
N ASP A 116 -4.87 -11.23 4.76
CA ASP A 116 -4.95 -12.42 5.60
C ASP A 116 -6.41 -12.89 5.66
N ASN A 117 -6.74 -13.86 4.80
CA ASN A 117 -8.11 -14.35 4.65
C ASN A 117 -8.66 -14.98 5.93
N LYS A 118 -7.79 -15.43 6.86
CA LYS A 118 -8.23 -16.04 8.12
C LYS A 118 -8.63 -15.00 9.17
N THR A 119 -7.92 -13.87 9.23
CA THR A 119 -8.23 -12.78 10.18
C THR A 119 -9.05 -11.66 9.55
N LEU A 120 -9.33 -11.73 8.24
CA LEU A 120 -9.98 -10.68 7.47
C LEU A 120 -9.24 -9.35 7.62
N GLU A 121 -7.91 -9.43 7.55
CA GLU A 121 -7.01 -8.30 7.76
C GLU A 121 -6.38 -7.86 6.45
N VAL A 122 -6.43 -6.56 6.19
CA VAL A 122 -5.72 -5.91 5.08
C VAL A 122 -4.39 -5.37 5.61
N ILE A 123 -3.29 -5.76 4.99
CA ILE A 123 -1.93 -5.35 5.33
C ILE A 123 -1.37 -4.45 4.24
N ILE A 124 -0.96 -3.25 4.61
CA ILE A 124 -0.43 -2.22 3.71
C ILE A 124 1.05 -2.01 4.05
N LEU A 125 1.91 -2.03 3.04
CA LEU A 125 3.33 -1.71 3.25
C LEU A 125 3.52 -0.19 3.23
N ALA A 126 4.17 0.31 4.27
CA ALA A 126 4.56 1.71 4.42
C ALA A 126 6.08 1.84 4.43
N PHE A 127 6.58 2.93 3.86
CA PHE A 127 8.02 3.18 3.71
C PHE A 127 8.50 4.47 4.38
N SER A 128 7.56 5.32 4.81
CA SER A 128 7.78 6.50 5.63
C SER A 128 7.48 6.22 7.11
N SER A 129 7.96 7.09 7.99
CA SER A 129 7.69 6.98 9.44
C SER A 129 6.20 6.97 9.72
N LEU A 130 5.72 5.95 10.44
CA LEU A 130 4.32 5.91 10.86
C LEU A 130 4.09 6.86 12.04
N SER A 131 3.09 7.72 11.92
CA SER A 131 2.45 8.36 13.07
C SER A 131 1.02 7.83 13.19
N SER A 132 0.53 7.58 14.40
CA SER A 132 -0.83 7.08 14.59
C SER A 132 -1.88 8.02 13.97
N GLY A 133 -1.63 9.33 13.98
CA GLY A 133 -2.51 10.34 13.37
C GLY A 133 -2.52 10.31 11.83
N SER A 134 -1.39 10.02 11.18
CA SER A 134 -1.34 9.85 9.72
C SER A 134 -2.04 8.55 9.33
N VAL A 135 -1.70 7.43 9.98
CA VAL A 135 -2.28 6.10 9.70
C VAL A 135 -3.81 6.09 9.85
N ALA A 136 -4.35 6.76 10.86
CA ALA A 136 -5.79 6.89 11.02
C ALA A 136 -6.43 7.58 9.80
N LYS A 137 -5.92 8.73 9.38
CA LYS A 137 -6.45 9.47 8.21
C LYS A 137 -6.33 8.69 6.91
N GLU A 138 -5.20 8.02 6.69
CA GLU A 138 -5.00 7.16 5.51
C GLU A 138 -6.04 6.03 5.48
N ALA A 139 -6.31 5.41 6.64
CA ALA A 139 -7.32 4.36 6.75
C ALA A 139 -8.75 4.89 6.51
N GLU A 140 -9.08 6.10 6.98
CA GLU A 140 -10.37 6.75 6.74
C GLU A 140 -10.62 6.99 5.25
N VAL A 141 -9.60 7.50 4.55
CA VAL A 141 -9.61 7.75 3.10
C VAL A 141 -9.73 6.45 2.33
N LEU A 142 -8.90 5.45 2.68
CA LEU A 142 -8.98 4.13 2.05
C LEU A 142 -10.35 3.50 2.24
N LYS A 143 -10.91 3.54 3.45
CA LYS A 143 -12.25 3.02 3.71
C LYS A 143 -13.32 3.71 2.86
N GLY A 144 -13.24 5.03 2.73
CA GLY A 144 -14.13 5.77 1.83
C GLY A 144 -13.96 5.35 0.37
N LEU A 145 -12.72 5.24 -0.12
CA LEU A 145 -12.45 4.83 -1.50
C LEU A 145 -12.97 3.43 -1.82
N LEU A 146 -12.79 2.47 -0.90
CA LEU A 146 -13.22 1.09 -1.08
C LEU A 146 -14.74 0.91 -1.00
N ASN A 147 -15.44 1.79 -0.28
CA ASN A 147 -16.89 1.71 -0.10
C ASN A 147 -17.68 2.46 -1.19
N GLU A 148 -17.12 3.55 -1.72
CA GLU A 148 -17.87 4.51 -2.54
C GLU A 148 -17.68 4.34 -4.06
N PHE A 149 -16.68 3.55 -4.47
CA PHE A 149 -16.26 3.43 -5.87
C PHE A 149 -16.06 1.98 -6.31
N ASP A 150 -16.18 1.76 -7.62
CA ASP A 150 -16.02 0.44 -8.22
C ASP A 150 -14.57 -0.03 -8.18
N LEU A 151 -14.39 -1.32 -7.91
CA LEU A 151 -13.10 -2.00 -7.93
C LEU A 151 -12.99 -2.88 -9.18
N ASP A 152 -11.81 -2.97 -9.78
CA ASP A 152 -11.55 -3.94 -10.86
C ASP A 152 -11.51 -5.40 -10.40
N LYS A 153 -11.28 -5.62 -9.09
CA LYS A 153 -11.24 -6.91 -8.43
C LYS A 153 -11.93 -6.81 -7.08
N SER A 154 -12.56 -7.90 -6.68
CA SER A 154 -13.21 -7.99 -5.37
C SER A 154 -12.18 -8.07 -4.24
N LEU A 155 -12.33 -7.23 -3.24
CA LEU A 155 -11.80 -7.48 -1.89
C LEU A 155 -12.70 -8.48 -1.16
N PRO A 156 -12.22 -9.09 -0.05
CA PRO A 156 -13.08 -9.84 0.86
C PRO A 156 -14.30 -9.01 1.24
N LYS A 157 -15.46 -9.66 1.29
CA LYS A 157 -16.75 -8.99 1.61
C LYS A 157 -16.74 -8.35 3.01
N GLU A 158 -15.85 -8.78 3.89
CA GLU A 158 -15.70 -8.27 5.24
C GLU A 158 -14.21 -8.03 5.51
N ILE A 159 -13.89 -6.82 5.97
CA ILE A 159 -12.57 -6.44 6.49
C ILE A 159 -12.75 -6.13 7.97
N LYS A 160 -12.02 -6.82 8.85
CA LYS A 160 -12.07 -6.59 10.30
C LYS A 160 -10.97 -5.66 10.78
N LYS A 161 -9.83 -5.68 10.09
CA LYS A 161 -8.61 -5.02 10.57
C LYS A 161 -7.81 -4.46 9.40
N ILE A 162 -7.23 -3.29 9.58
CA ILE A 162 -6.20 -2.74 8.69
C ILE A 162 -4.90 -2.64 9.47
N THR A 163 -3.80 -3.10 8.89
CA THR A 163 -2.48 -3.02 9.49
C THR A 163 -1.48 -2.42 8.51
N TYR A 164 -0.71 -1.45 8.98
CA TYR A 164 0.38 -0.84 8.25
C TYR A 164 1.69 -1.43 8.73
N TRP A 165 2.48 -1.95 7.80
CA TRP A 165 3.82 -2.48 8.02
C TRP A 165 4.85 -1.48 7.55
N GLU A 166 5.48 -0.78 8.48
CA GLU A 166 6.57 0.14 8.20
C GLU A 166 7.88 -0.63 7.98
N LEU A 167 8.31 -0.72 6.73
CA LEU A 167 9.50 -1.47 6.40
C LEU A 167 10.80 -0.73 6.73
N ASN A 168 10.78 0.60 6.85
CA ASN A 168 12.01 1.34 7.16
C ASN A 168 12.46 1.13 8.62
N SER A 169 11.54 1.19 9.57
CA SER A 169 11.81 1.02 11.01
C SER A 169 11.35 -0.32 11.58
N CYS A 170 10.80 -1.23 10.77
CA CYS A 170 10.30 -2.54 11.19
C CYS A 170 9.19 -2.43 12.27
N ARG A 171 8.22 -1.55 12.03
CA ARG A 171 7.09 -1.31 12.95
C ARG A 171 5.78 -1.72 12.30
N GLU A 172 4.78 -2.00 13.12
CA GLU A 172 3.41 -2.15 12.66
C GLU A 172 2.44 -1.30 13.48
N ILE A 173 1.41 -0.77 12.81
CA ILE A 173 0.26 -0.12 13.44
C ILE A 173 -0.99 -0.78 12.90
N SER A 174 -1.87 -1.19 13.82
CA SER A 174 -3.12 -1.86 13.51
C SER A 174 -4.32 -1.03 13.95
N LEU A 175 -5.35 -0.99 13.12
CA LEU A 175 -6.62 -0.35 13.38
C LEU A 175 -7.76 -1.35 13.22
N ASP A 176 -8.77 -1.24 14.10
CA ASP A 176 -10.06 -1.92 13.94
C ASP A 176 -10.83 -1.24 12.81
N TYR A 177 -11.03 -1.96 11.70
CA TYR A 177 -11.62 -1.39 10.49
C TYR A 177 -13.05 -0.90 10.71
N ASN A 178 -13.80 -1.54 11.61
CA ASN A 178 -15.18 -1.15 11.90
C ASN A 178 -15.25 0.19 12.61
N LYS A 179 -14.20 0.57 13.35
CA LYS A 179 -14.11 1.86 14.07
C LYS A 179 -13.55 2.99 13.22
N VAL A 180 -12.96 2.70 12.07
CA VAL A 180 -12.48 3.72 11.13
C VAL A 180 -13.69 4.42 10.50
N LYS A 181 -13.71 5.76 10.54
CA LYS A 181 -14.75 6.56 9.89
C LYS A 181 -14.44 6.70 8.41
N ALA A 182 -15.37 6.35 7.52
CA ALA A 182 -15.15 6.54 6.09
C ALA A 182 -15.17 8.05 5.74
N VAL A 183 -14.24 8.49 4.90
CA VAL A 183 -14.36 9.80 4.24
C VAL A 183 -15.51 9.75 3.23
N SER A 184 -16.31 10.82 3.17
CA SER A 184 -17.47 10.88 2.28
C SER A 184 -17.07 10.90 0.81
N LYS A 185 -17.91 10.34 -0.06
CA LYS A 185 -17.73 10.39 -1.52
C LYS A 185 -17.50 11.80 -2.05
N ALA A 186 -18.27 12.79 -1.58
CA ALA A 186 -18.13 14.18 -2.00
C ALA A 186 -16.73 14.74 -1.69
N SER A 187 -16.23 14.51 -0.47
CA SER A 187 -14.88 14.92 -0.07
C SER A 187 -13.79 14.23 -0.88
N LEU A 188 -13.97 12.94 -1.21
CA LEU A 188 -13.03 12.18 -2.05
C LEU A 188 -13.01 12.71 -3.49
N VAL A 189 -14.17 12.96 -4.08
CA VAL A 189 -14.30 13.53 -5.42
C VAL A 189 -13.67 14.93 -5.49
N GLU A 190 -13.94 15.78 -4.50
CA GLU A 190 -13.36 17.13 -4.41
C GLU A 190 -11.83 17.06 -4.34
N ALA A 191 -11.30 16.26 -3.42
CA ALA A 191 -9.86 16.05 -3.28
C ALA A 191 -9.21 15.60 -4.59
N VAL A 192 -9.80 14.62 -5.26
CA VAL A 192 -9.26 14.05 -6.51
C VAL A 192 -9.44 15.00 -7.71
N SER A 193 -10.46 15.86 -7.68
CA SER A 193 -10.74 16.83 -8.76
C SER A 193 -9.77 18.02 -8.74
N ASN A 194 -9.27 18.39 -7.55
CA ASN A 194 -8.33 19.49 -7.34
C ASN A 194 -6.86 19.14 -7.68
N ILE A 195 -6.61 17.90 -8.12
CA ILE A 195 -5.27 17.36 -8.39
C ILE A 195 -5.09 17.10 -9.88
#